data_AF-A0A5K0UWA2-F1
#
_entry.id   AF-A0A5K0UWA2-F1
#
_cell.length_a   1.000
_cell.length_b   1.000
_cell.length_c   1.000
_cell.angle_alpha   90.00
_cell.angle_beta   90.00
_cell.angle_gamma   90.00
#
_symmetry.space_group_name_H-M   'P 1'
#
loop_
_entity.id
_entity.type
_entity.pdbx_description
1 polymer ?
#
loop_
_entity_poly.entity_id
_entity_poly.type
_entity_poly.pdbx_seq_one_letter_code
_entity_poly.pdbx_strand_id
1 'polypeptide(L)' 'ESERVVTKKEGIEFAREAGCLFLECSAKTRVNVEQCFEELVLK' A
#
# COMPACT_ATOMS: atom_id res chain seq x y z
N GLU A 1 5.01 14.55 -0.22
CA GLU A 1 5.03 14.17 -1.65
C GLU A 1 6.39 14.29 -2.31
N SER A 2 7.20 15.32 -2.01
CA SER A 2 8.52 15.54 -2.65
C SER A 2 9.56 14.42 -2.46
N GLU A 3 9.44 13.61 -1.40
CA GLU A 3 10.33 12.45 -1.16
C GLU A 3 9.82 11.15 -1.78
N ARG A 4 8.62 11.13 -2.36
CA ARG A 4 8.10 9.92 -2.99
C ARG A 4 8.85 9.65 -4.28
N VAL A 5 9.46 8.48 -4.35
CA VAL A 5 10.10 7.94 -5.56
C VAL A 5 9.15 7.09 -6.41
N VAL A 6 8.00 6.70 -5.85
CA VAL A 6 6.94 5.96 -6.52
C VAL A 6 5.60 6.63 -6.23
N THR A 7 4.82 6.87 -7.27
CA THR A 7 3.46 7.39 -7.14
C THR A 7 2.49 6.29 -6.73
N LYS A 8 1.39 6.69 -6.09
CA LYS A 8 0.31 5.76 -5.75
C LYS A 8 -0.25 5.04 -6.99
N LYS A 9 -0.30 5.72 -8.13
CA LYS A 9 -0.78 5.16 -9.39
C LYS A 9 0.09 3.99 -9.86
N GLU A 10 1.40 4.19 -9.91
CA GLU A 10 2.36 3.16 -10.32
C GLU A 10 2.29 1.93 -9.41
N GLY A 11 2.19 2.13 -8.09
CA GLY A 11 2.03 1.04 -7.13
C GLY A 11 0.75 0.23 -7.33
N ILE A 12 -0.37 0.90 -7.60
CA ILE A 12 -1.66 0.24 -7.90
C ILE A 12 -1.60 -0.53 -9.22
N GLU A 13 -1.01 0.05 -10.26
CA GLU A 13 -0.88 -0.59 -11.58
C GLU A 13 -0.02 -1.86 -11.48
N PHE A 14 1.14 -1.77 -10.82
CA PHE A 14 2.00 -2.93 -10.57
C PHE A 14 1.29 -4.05 -9.80
N ALA A 15 0.56 -3.72 -8.73
CA ALA A 15 -0.11 -4.74 -7.93
C ALA A 15 -1.21 -5.47 -8.71
N ARG A 16 -1.93 -4.76 -9.59
CA ARG A 16 -2.92 -5.37 -10.49
C ARG A 16 -2.25 -6.33 -11.48
N GLU A 17 -1.12 -5.93 -12.07
CA GLU A 17 -0.36 -6.77 -13.00
C GLU A 17 0.23 -8.01 -12.31
N ALA A 18 0.75 -7.83 -11.09
CA ALA A 18 1.32 -8.90 -10.28
C ALA A 18 0.27 -9.80 -9.59
N GLY A 19 -1.00 -9.41 -9.59
CA GLY A 19 -2.09 -10.14 -8.93
C GLY A 19 -1.98 -10.13 -7.39
N CYS A 20 -1.48 -9.05 -6.80
CA CYS A 20 -1.33 -8.90 -5.35
C CYS A 20 -2.15 -7.74 -4.78
N LEU A 21 -2.30 -7.73 -3.44
CA LEU A 21 -2.94 -6.64 -2.71
C LEU A 21 -2.03 -5.40 -2.69
N PHE A 22 -2.63 -4.22 -2.68
CA PHE A 22 -1.92 -2.95 -2.54
C PHE A 22 -2.52 -2.08 -1.44
N LEU A 23 -1.68 -1.61 -0.52
CA LEU A 23 -2.03 -0.61 0.47
C LEU A 23 -0.79 0.22 0.82
N GLU A 24 -0.93 1.55 0.88
CA GLU A 24 0.12 2.42 1.39
C GLU A 24 -0.03 2.57 2.92
N CYS A 25 1.06 2.44 3.66
CA CYS A 25 1.10 2.67 5.11
C CYS A 25 2.33 3.48 5.52
N SER A 26 2.31 4.00 6.74
CA SER A 26 3.46 4.65 7.37
C SER A 26 3.60 4.15 8.80
N ALA A 27 4.64 3.34 9.04
CA ALA A 27 4.98 2.88 10.39
C ALA A 27 5.33 4.04 11.32
N LYS A 28 5.98 5.09 10.79
CA LYS A 28 6.41 6.27 11.57
C LYS A 28 5.23 7.04 12.16
N THR A 29 4.17 7.22 11.37
CA THR A 29 2.97 7.98 11.79
C THR A 29 1.79 7.08 12.13
N ARG A 30 1.99 5.75 12.11
CA ARG A 30 0.98 4.71 12.35
C ARG A 30 -0.20 4.73 11.35
N VAL A 31 -0.06 5.39 10.21
CA VAL A 31 -1.12 5.45 9.19
C VAL A 31 -1.26 4.10 8.50
N ASN A 32 -2.49 3.56 8.47
CA ASN A 32 -2.90 2.32 7.81
C ASN A 32 -2.16 1.04 8.24
N VAL A 33 -1.38 1.07 9.34
CA VAL A 33 -0.62 -0.10 9.81
C VAL A 33 -1.56 -1.25 10.18
N GLU A 34 -2.62 -0.97 10.93
CA GLU A 34 -3.62 -1.98 11.32
C GLU A 34 -4.41 -2.48 10.10
N GLN A 35 -4.84 -1.56 9.25
CA GLN A 35 -5.55 -1.89 8.01
C GLN A 35 -4.72 -2.80 7.07
N CYS A 36 -3.39 -2.67 7.01
CA CYS A 36 -2.53 -3.61 6.26
C CYS A 36 -2.77 -5.06 6.67
N PHE A 37 -2.91 -5.32 7.96
CA PHE A 37 -3.13 -6.67 8.47
C PHE A 37 -4.58 -7.10 8.31
N GLU A 38 -5.54 -6.19 8.54
CA GLU A 38 -6.97 -6.48 8.34
C GLU A 38 -7.26 -6.87 6.88
N GLU A 39 -6.76 -6.10 5.92
CA GLU A 39 -6.95 -6.38 4.49
C GLU A 39 -6.31 -7.71 4.08
N LEU A 40 -5.14 -8.05 4.63
CA LEU A 40 -4.48 -9.33 4.35
C LEU A 40 -5.24 -10.53 4.94
N VAL A 41 -5.90 -10.37 6.07
CA VAL A 41 -6.66 -11.45 6.72
C VAL A 41 -8.04 -11.63 6.07
N LEU A 42 -8.65 -10.56 5.57
CA LEU A 42 -10.01 -10.58 5.03
C LEU A 42 -10.10 -10.89 3.52
N LYS A 43 -9.00 -10.84 2.78
CA LYS A 43 -8.95 -11.08 1.32
C LYS A 43 -8.11 -12.29 0.95
#